data_AF-A0A016UXC4-F1
#
_entry.id   AF-A0A016UXC4-F1
#
_cell.length_a   1.000
_cell.length_b   1.000
_cell.length_c   1.000
_cell.angle_alpha   90.00
_cell.angle_beta   90.00
_cell.angle_gamma   90.00
#
_symmetry.space_group_name_H-M   'P 1'
#
loop_
_entity.id
_entity.type
_entity.pdbx_description
1 polymer ?
#
loop_
_entity_poly.entity_id
_entity_poly.type
_entity_poly.pdbx_seq_one_letter_code
_entity_poly.pdbx_strand_id
1 'polypeptide(L)'
;MPVSCRVCFEPFSATSHPPRLLGCGHSFCSSCTDSLYAVSAYMVFCPVCRSRLSSRVVPPINYQLLELIAAAEEESSPPTITMSPGATAVQDVVLERHEETKLDESTANGKPTVVETSEVVESCGCPVNLKAVKDAVNDLPEEYKEAARTSSLVFVSLMGLFFSIVLYRYLRHLYMPEPEGFFCHTFAWLFAPLFDALCEVQPPGGFFHEMFHESSVLAGELQDAFSHFISSIFDGFHAMGMIFSKMIEGIFGNLDYGIHELLENVRENLAFLIRFCGQVVHAILHAFASSIAAFADSISNTFHSMTQNTEQSSGFFS
;
A
#
# COMPACT_ATOMS: atom_id res chain seq x y z
N MET A 1 36.24 -34.85 25.11
CA MET A 1 34.78 -34.98 25.35
C MET A 1 34.16 -35.45 24.05
N PRO A 2 33.22 -36.42 24.06
CA PRO A 2 32.60 -36.91 22.84
C PRO A 2 31.80 -35.80 22.14
N VAL A 3 31.77 -35.83 20.81
CA VAL A 3 30.93 -34.92 20.02
C VAL A 3 29.47 -35.38 20.08
N SER A 4 28.57 -34.46 20.40
CA SER A 4 27.16 -34.76 20.68
C SER A 4 26.20 -33.83 19.94
N CYS A 5 24.96 -34.29 19.80
CA CYS A 5 23.88 -33.52 19.20
C CYS A 5 23.52 -32.31 20.06
N ARG A 6 23.42 -31.11 19.47
CA ARG A 6 23.10 -29.87 20.21
C ARG A 6 21.63 -29.72 20.63
N VAL A 7 20.79 -30.73 20.41
CA VAL A 7 19.37 -30.75 20.77
C VAL A 7 19.10 -31.75 21.91
N CYS A 8 19.41 -33.03 21.73
CA CYS A 8 19.24 -34.06 22.77
C CYS A 8 20.48 -34.26 23.67
N PHE A 9 21.63 -33.66 23.34
CA PHE A 9 22.92 -33.79 24.05
C PHE A 9 23.55 -35.20 24.08
N GLU A 10 22.93 -36.19 23.43
CA GLU A 10 23.48 -37.54 23.26
C GLU A 10 24.68 -37.57 22.29
N PRO A 11 25.71 -38.41 22.54
CA PRO A 11 26.88 -38.57 21.68
C PRO A 11 26.50 -39.17 20.32
N PHE A 12 27.19 -38.78 19.26
CA PHE A 12 26.95 -39.36 17.94
C PHE A 12 27.52 -40.78 17.81
N SER A 13 26.83 -41.66 17.09
CA SER A 13 27.26 -43.05 16.84
C SER A 13 26.75 -43.53 15.49
N ALA A 14 27.47 -44.45 14.82
CA ALA A 14 27.07 -44.92 13.49
C ALA A 14 25.76 -45.74 13.49
N THR A 15 25.43 -46.39 14.61
CA THR A 15 24.35 -47.40 14.70
C THR A 15 23.07 -46.85 15.32
N SER A 16 23.15 -46.21 16.50
CA SER A 16 21.98 -45.75 17.25
C SER A 16 21.69 -44.27 17.11
N HIS A 17 22.71 -43.43 16.87
CA HIS A 17 22.58 -41.98 16.91
C HIS A 17 23.38 -41.28 15.78
N PRO A 18 23.11 -41.61 14.50
CA PRO A 18 23.90 -41.11 13.37
C PRO A 18 23.71 -39.60 13.14
N PRO A 19 24.79 -38.82 12.96
CA PRO A 19 24.72 -37.41 12.65
C PRO A 19 24.28 -37.18 11.20
N ARG A 20 23.28 -36.34 10.97
CA ARG A 20 22.86 -35.81 9.67
C ARG A 20 23.41 -34.40 9.45
N LEU A 21 23.93 -34.12 8.26
CA LEU A 21 24.55 -32.84 7.88
C LEU A 21 23.53 -31.91 7.21
N LEU A 22 23.18 -30.80 7.87
CA LEU A 22 22.33 -29.76 7.30
C LEU A 22 23.14 -28.92 6.29
N GLY A 23 22.46 -28.31 5.30
CA GLY A 23 23.09 -27.48 4.26
C GLY A 23 23.85 -26.23 4.75
N CYS A 24 23.82 -25.93 6.05
CA CYS A 24 24.60 -24.89 6.71
C CYS A 24 25.88 -25.42 7.41
N GLY A 25 26.20 -26.72 7.29
CA GLY A 25 27.37 -27.36 7.90
C GLY A 25 27.16 -27.93 9.31
N HIS A 26 26.06 -27.58 9.99
CA HIS A 26 25.76 -28.13 11.32
C HIS A 26 25.22 -29.55 11.25
N SER A 27 25.58 -30.38 12.24
CA SER A 27 25.14 -31.78 12.34
C SER A 27 24.26 -32.04 13.56
N PHE A 28 23.18 -32.79 13.37
CA PHE A 28 22.22 -33.21 14.40
C PHE A 28 21.86 -34.68 14.18
N CYS A 29 21.42 -35.41 15.21
CA CYS A 29 21.08 -36.83 15.03
C CYS A 29 19.82 -37.02 14.17
N SER A 30 19.61 -38.22 13.63
CA SER A 30 18.41 -38.54 12.84
C SER A 30 17.11 -38.13 13.54
N SER A 31 16.87 -38.59 14.78
CA SER A 31 15.62 -38.32 15.51
C SER A 31 15.33 -36.82 15.70
N CYS A 32 16.34 -36.02 16.10
CA CYS A 32 16.18 -34.57 16.20
C CYS A 32 16.02 -33.89 14.83
N THR A 33 16.68 -34.40 13.78
CA THR A 33 16.52 -33.87 12.42
C THR A 33 15.12 -34.16 11.87
N ASP A 34 14.65 -35.39 12.02
CA ASP A 34 13.34 -35.83 11.56
C ASP A 34 12.23 -35.04 12.30
N SER A 35 12.43 -34.80 13.60
CA SER A 35 11.57 -33.91 14.42
C SER A 35 11.62 -32.45 13.95
N LEU A 36 12.80 -31.93 13.61
CA LEU A 36 12.98 -30.56 13.09
C LEU A 36 12.24 -30.35 11.76
N TYR A 37 12.17 -31.38 10.92
CA TYR A 37 11.39 -31.38 9.67
C TYR A 37 9.90 -31.68 9.85
N ALA A 38 9.50 -32.32 10.96
CA ALA A 38 8.09 -32.59 11.27
C ALA A 38 7.34 -31.35 11.77
N VAL A 39 8.02 -30.40 12.44
CA VAL A 39 7.39 -29.22 13.06
C VAL A 39 6.92 -28.17 12.04
N SER A 40 7.60 -28.01 10.90
CA SER A 40 7.15 -27.07 9.86
C SER A 40 7.43 -27.56 8.45
N ALA A 41 6.41 -27.51 7.59
CA ALA A 41 6.52 -27.98 6.21
C ALA A 41 7.13 -26.95 5.24
N TYR A 42 7.34 -25.70 5.68
CA TYR A 42 7.58 -24.55 4.78
C TYR A 42 8.85 -23.75 5.11
N MET A 43 9.26 -23.68 6.38
CA MET A 43 10.45 -22.92 6.81
C MET A 43 11.14 -23.59 8.00
N VAL A 44 12.07 -24.49 7.70
CA VAL A 44 12.92 -25.13 8.71
C VAL A 44 14.22 -24.34 8.84
N PHE A 45 14.66 -24.07 10.08
CA PHE A 45 15.88 -23.32 10.37
C PHE A 45 16.85 -24.17 11.20
N CYS A 46 18.15 -23.98 11.01
CA CYS A 46 19.16 -24.61 11.86
C CYS A 46 19.06 -24.10 13.32
N PRO A 47 18.94 -24.98 14.34
CA PRO A 47 18.90 -24.58 15.75
C PRO A 47 20.13 -23.80 16.24
N VAL A 48 21.29 -23.95 15.58
CA VAL A 48 22.55 -23.30 16.00
C VAL A 48 22.75 -21.95 15.31
N CYS A 49 22.71 -21.90 13.96
CA CYS A 49 23.04 -20.68 13.21
C CYS A 49 21.83 -19.97 12.57
N ARG A 50 20.61 -20.49 12.75
CA ARG A 50 19.36 -19.96 12.17
C ARG A 50 19.35 -19.81 10.65
N SER A 51 20.29 -20.44 9.94
CA SER A 51 20.25 -20.53 8.47
C SER A 51 19.02 -21.33 8.03
N ARG A 52 18.31 -20.83 7.01
CA ARG A 52 17.16 -21.49 6.39
C ARG A 52 17.61 -22.77 5.68
N LEU A 53 16.89 -23.87 5.89
CA LEU A 53 17.06 -25.12 5.14
C LEU A 53 16.16 -25.08 3.91
N SER A 54 16.75 -25.33 2.73
CA SER A 54 16.11 -25.12 1.43
C SER A 54 15.38 -26.34 0.85
N SER A 55 15.45 -27.50 1.51
CA SER A 55 14.92 -28.77 0.99
C SER A 55 14.33 -29.64 2.09
N ARG A 56 13.21 -30.32 1.77
CA ARG A 56 12.59 -31.39 2.58
C ARG A 56 13.28 -32.75 2.41
N VAL A 57 14.31 -32.85 1.56
CA VAL A 57 15.12 -34.08 1.45
C VAL A 57 15.81 -34.32 2.78
N VAL A 58 15.63 -35.52 3.35
CA VAL A 58 16.26 -35.95 4.60
C VAL A 58 17.78 -35.72 4.49
N PRO A 59 18.40 -34.92 5.37
CA PRO A 59 19.80 -34.58 5.20
C PRO A 59 20.73 -35.81 5.31
N PRO A 60 21.80 -35.88 4.51
CA PRO A 60 22.68 -37.03 4.43
C PRO A 60 23.43 -37.26 5.75
N ILE A 61 23.83 -38.50 6.02
CA ILE A 61 24.66 -38.83 7.19
C ILE A 61 26.06 -38.22 7.01
N ASN A 62 26.57 -37.61 8.07
CA ASN A 62 27.92 -37.05 8.13
C ASN A 62 28.95 -38.14 8.46
N TYR A 63 29.31 -38.95 7.45
CA TYR A 63 30.28 -40.04 7.62
C TYR A 63 31.67 -39.55 8.06
N GLN A 64 32.11 -38.37 7.62
CA GLN A 64 33.38 -37.78 8.06
C GLN A 64 33.40 -37.53 9.58
N LEU A 65 32.27 -37.09 10.16
CA LEU A 65 32.16 -36.93 11.61
C LEU A 65 32.21 -38.28 12.34
N LEU A 66 31.66 -39.34 11.75
CA LEU A 66 31.74 -40.70 12.30
C LEU A 66 33.18 -41.27 12.25
N GLU A 67 33.91 -41.04 11.17
CA GLU A 67 35.33 -41.41 11.04
C GLU A 67 36.19 -40.71 12.10
N LEU A 68 35.97 -39.42 12.35
CA LEU A 68 36.67 -38.66 13.38
C LEU A 68 36.32 -39.13 14.80
N ILE A 69 35.10 -39.61 15.05
CA ILE A 69 34.72 -40.23 16.33
C ILE A 69 35.46 -41.56 16.51
N ALA A 70 35.42 -42.43 15.49
CA ALA A 70 36.08 -43.73 15.54
C ALA A 70 37.60 -43.60 15.77
N ALA A 71 38.27 -42.68 15.06
CA ALA A 71 39.69 -42.42 15.26
C ALA A 71 40.01 -41.90 16.68
N ALA A 72 39.16 -41.03 17.23
CA ALA A 72 39.32 -40.52 18.59
C ALA A 72 39.02 -41.57 19.67
N GLU A 73 38.21 -42.58 19.37
CA GLU A 73 37.99 -43.76 20.22
C GLU A 73 39.18 -44.72 20.15
N GLU A 74 39.74 -44.98 18.97
CA GLU A 74 40.92 -45.83 18.78
C GLU A 74 42.16 -45.29 19.51
N GLU A 75 42.45 -43.98 19.43
CA GLU A 75 43.55 -43.34 20.17
C GLU A 75 43.41 -43.42 21.70
N SER A 76 42.24 -43.77 22.22
CA SER A 76 42.00 -43.96 23.66
C SER A 76 42.29 -45.39 24.16
N SER A 77 42.64 -46.32 23.25
CA SER A 77 42.87 -47.74 23.55
C SER A 77 44.37 -48.12 23.56
N PRO A 78 44.83 -49.04 24.44
CA PRO A 78 46.25 -49.46 24.45
C PRO A 78 46.58 -50.35 23.24
N PRO A 79 47.81 -50.26 22.68
CA PRO A 79 48.16 -50.96 21.44
C PRO A 79 48.28 -52.48 21.66
N THR A 80 47.32 -53.25 21.15
CA THR A 80 47.44 -54.71 21.05
C THR A 80 47.89 -55.09 19.65
N ILE A 81 49.17 -55.42 19.51
CA ILE A 81 49.78 -55.88 18.25
C ILE A 81 49.34 -57.31 17.96
N THR A 82 48.60 -57.53 16.86
CA THR A 82 48.58 -58.82 16.13
C THR A 82 48.40 -58.59 14.63
N MET A 83 49.16 -59.30 13.81
CA MET A 83 49.28 -59.09 12.36
C MET A 83 48.58 -60.18 11.53
N SER A 84 47.81 -59.78 10.50
CA SER A 84 47.63 -60.48 9.19
C SER A 84 47.01 -61.91 9.16
N PRO A 85 46.75 -62.51 7.97
CA PRO A 85 46.54 -61.96 6.61
C PRO A 85 45.31 -62.52 5.85
N GLY A 86 44.96 -61.94 4.69
CA GLY A 86 44.10 -62.56 3.64
C GLY A 86 42.94 -61.68 3.17
N ALA A 87 43.02 -60.84 2.13
CA ALA A 87 43.29 -61.06 0.70
C ALA A 87 42.08 -61.54 -0.13
N THR A 88 41.85 -60.83 -1.25
CA THR A 88 40.93 -61.12 -2.38
C THR A 88 39.44 -60.79 -2.10
N ALA A 89 38.73 -59.91 -2.83
CA ALA A 89 39.07 -59.06 -3.99
C ALA A 89 38.24 -57.75 -4.01
N VAL A 90 38.49 -56.88 -4.99
CA VAL A 90 37.62 -55.76 -5.40
C VAL A 90 36.97 -56.11 -6.75
N GLN A 91 35.69 -55.77 -6.93
CA GLN A 91 35.02 -55.85 -8.23
C GLN A 91 34.28 -54.53 -8.49
N ASP A 92 34.97 -53.59 -9.12
CA ASP A 92 34.32 -52.40 -9.68
C ASP A 92 33.36 -52.84 -10.80
N VAL A 93 32.09 -52.43 -10.70
CA VAL A 93 31.14 -52.51 -11.80
C VAL A 93 30.82 -51.09 -12.25
N VAL A 94 31.67 -50.58 -13.14
CA VAL A 94 31.38 -49.40 -13.93
C VAL A 94 30.23 -49.74 -14.89
N LEU A 95 29.11 -49.04 -14.76
CA LEU A 95 28.06 -49.03 -15.78
C LEU A 95 28.24 -47.79 -16.65
N GLU A 96 28.82 -48.00 -17.82
CA GLU A 96 28.94 -46.95 -18.84
C GLU A 96 27.61 -46.63 -19.51
N ARG A 97 27.54 -45.40 -20.03
CA ARG A 97 26.42 -44.77 -20.70
C ARG A 97 26.32 -45.25 -22.16
N HIS A 98 25.13 -45.63 -22.61
CA HIS A 98 24.83 -45.74 -24.05
C HIS A 98 24.10 -44.47 -24.54
N GLU A 99 24.83 -43.63 -25.26
CA GLU A 99 24.30 -42.95 -26.47
C GLU A 99 24.53 -43.93 -27.66
N GLU A 100 24.06 -43.77 -28.88
CA GLU A 100 23.44 -42.66 -29.63
C GLU A 100 22.37 -43.24 -30.58
N THR A 101 21.49 -42.39 -31.13
CA THR A 101 21.19 -42.48 -32.58
C THR A 101 21.04 -41.07 -33.16
N LYS A 102 21.98 -40.68 -34.04
CA LYS A 102 21.95 -39.42 -34.80
C LYS A 102 20.99 -39.49 -35.99
N LEU A 103 20.62 -38.31 -36.51
CA LEU A 103 20.74 -38.07 -37.95
C LEU A 103 21.07 -36.59 -38.23
N ASP A 104 22.34 -36.36 -38.56
CA ASP A 104 22.95 -35.46 -39.57
C ASP A 104 22.28 -34.08 -39.81
N GLU A 105 22.89 -32.93 -39.50
CA GLU A 105 24.21 -32.37 -39.91
C GLU A 105 24.25 -31.76 -41.32
N SER A 106 24.13 -30.41 -41.40
CA SER A 106 24.88 -29.49 -42.28
C SER A 106 24.29 -28.07 -42.26
N THR A 107 25.00 -26.97 -42.47
CA THR A 107 26.45 -26.63 -42.39
C THR A 107 26.55 -25.09 -42.50
N ALA A 108 27.49 -24.47 -41.76
CA ALA A 108 27.97 -23.08 -41.90
C ALA A 108 26.95 -21.92 -41.67
N ASN A 109 27.30 -20.69 -41.29
CA ASN A 109 28.45 -20.02 -40.67
C ASN A 109 28.12 -18.51 -40.79
N GLY A 110 28.15 -17.72 -39.71
CA GLY A 110 27.98 -16.26 -39.81
C GLY A 110 27.23 -15.59 -38.66
N LYS A 111 27.88 -14.63 -38.00
CA LYS A 111 27.38 -13.74 -36.95
C LYS A 111 27.86 -12.31 -37.28
N PRO A 112 27.16 -11.21 -36.95
CA PRO A 112 25.71 -11.00 -36.81
C PRO A 112 25.23 -9.79 -37.67
N THR A 113 23.91 -9.60 -37.81
CA THR A 113 23.33 -8.28 -38.08
C THR A 113 22.06 -8.10 -37.25
N VAL A 114 22.04 -7.05 -36.43
CA VAL A 114 20.86 -6.66 -35.65
C VAL A 114 19.89 -5.91 -36.55
N VAL A 115 18.67 -6.43 -36.69
CA VAL A 115 17.51 -5.64 -37.11
C VAL A 115 16.39 -5.90 -36.11
N GLU A 116 15.85 -4.80 -35.59
CA GLU A 116 14.87 -4.77 -34.51
C GLU A 116 13.45 -4.92 -35.07
N THR A 117 12.84 -6.10 -34.93
CA THR A 117 11.40 -6.30 -35.16
C THR A 117 10.82 -7.26 -34.12
N SER A 118 9.94 -6.74 -33.26
CA SER A 118 9.21 -7.54 -32.27
C SER A 118 8.18 -8.44 -32.94
N GLU A 119 8.52 -9.70 -33.13
CA GLU A 119 7.58 -10.75 -33.54
C GLU A 119 7.20 -11.60 -32.31
N VAL A 120 5.94 -11.49 -31.88
CA VAL A 120 5.35 -12.43 -30.91
C VAL A 120 4.80 -13.61 -31.70
N VAL A 121 5.47 -14.75 -31.59
CA VAL A 121 5.10 -16.01 -32.25
C VAL A 121 4.37 -16.91 -31.27
N GLU A 122 3.16 -17.38 -31.62
CA GLU A 122 2.47 -18.42 -30.84
C GLU A 122 1.89 -19.54 -31.72
N SER A 123 2.35 -20.76 -31.44
CA SER A 123 1.82 -22.12 -31.71
C SER A 123 1.33 -22.56 -33.10
N CYS A 124 1.05 -21.67 -34.05
CA CYS A 124 0.87 -22.02 -35.46
C CYS A 124 1.77 -21.10 -36.29
N GLY A 125 2.81 -21.66 -36.93
CA GLY A 125 3.97 -20.94 -37.50
C GLY A 125 3.73 -20.06 -38.73
N CYS A 126 2.62 -19.33 -38.78
CA CYS A 126 2.38 -18.23 -39.72
C CYS A 126 2.68 -16.90 -39.01
N PRO A 127 3.49 -16.00 -39.58
CA PRO A 127 3.70 -14.68 -38.99
C PRO A 127 2.37 -13.92 -39.00
N VAL A 128 1.82 -13.65 -37.81
CA VAL A 128 0.57 -12.90 -37.67
C VAL A 128 0.86 -11.44 -38.04
N ASN A 129 0.52 -11.07 -39.27
CA ASN A 129 0.63 -9.70 -39.73
C ASN A 129 -0.41 -8.85 -38.99
N LEU A 130 -0.03 -8.30 -37.84
CA LEU A 130 -0.87 -7.51 -36.94
C LEU A 130 -1.55 -6.32 -37.66
N LYS A 131 -0.90 -5.80 -38.72
CA LYS A 131 -1.46 -4.75 -39.57
C LYS A 131 -2.62 -5.29 -40.40
N ALA A 132 -2.43 -6.41 -41.12
CA ALA A 132 -3.51 -7.04 -41.87
C ALA A 132 -4.70 -7.48 -40.98
N VAL A 133 -4.42 -7.96 -39.76
CA VAL A 133 -5.48 -8.29 -38.78
C VAL A 133 -6.22 -7.02 -38.33
N LYS A 134 -5.50 -5.93 -38.02
CA LYS A 134 -6.09 -4.65 -37.63
C LYS A 134 -6.92 -4.04 -38.76
N ASP A 135 -6.44 -4.11 -40.00
CA ASP A 135 -7.12 -3.61 -41.18
C ASP A 135 -8.40 -4.43 -41.44
N ALA A 136 -8.33 -5.77 -41.40
CA ALA A 136 -9.51 -6.64 -41.52
C ALA A 136 -10.54 -6.46 -40.37
N VAL A 137 -10.08 -6.16 -39.16
CA VAL A 137 -10.96 -5.79 -38.03
C VAL A 137 -11.61 -4.42 -38.26
N ASN A 138 -10.91 -3.47 -38.88
CA ASN A 138 -11.47 -2.16 -39.23
C ASN A 138 -12.48 -2.23 -40.37
N ASP A 139 -12.31 -3.14 -41.33
CA ASP A 139 -13.24 -3.35 -42.45
C ASP A 139 -14.53 -4.12 -42.05
N LEU A 140 -14.59 -4.65 -40.83
CA LEU A 140 -15.78 -5.33 -40.31
C LEU A 140 -16.93 -4.33 -40.07
N PRO A 141 -18.20 -4.63 -40.40
CA PRO A 141 -19.32 -3.70 -40.18
C PRO A 141 -19.47 -3.36 -38.70
N GLU A 142 -19.80 -2.10 -38.38
CA GLU A 142 -19.85 -1.61 -36.99
C GLU A 142 -20.77 -2.44 -36.09
N GLU A 143 -21.88 -2.96 -36.61
CA GLU A 143 -22.79 -3.87 -35.90
C GLU A 143 -22.05 -5.08 -35.27
N TYR A 144 -21.08 -5.67 -35.98
CA TYR A 144 -20.28 -6.80 -35.48
C TYR A 144 -19.22 -6.35 -34.46
N LYS A 145 -18.66 -5.15 -34.60
CA LYS A 145 -17.72 -4.57 -33.61
C LYS A 145 -18.44 -4.25 -32.30
N GLU A 146 -19.65 -3.73 -32.36
CA GLU A 146 -20.51 -3.47 -31.21
C GLU A 146 -20.96 -4.78 -30.55
N ALA A 147 -21.35 -5.80 -31.32
CA ALA A 147 -21.66 -7.13 -30.81
C ALA A 147 -20.44 -7.80 -30.12
N ALA A 148 -19.24 -7.65 -30.69
CA ALA A 148 -18.01 -8.17 -30.08
C ALA A 148 -17.62 -7.43 -28.78
N ARG A 149 -17.70 -6.10 -28.75
CA ARG A 149 -17.45 -5.30 -27.55
C ARG A 149 -18.45 -5.61 -26.43
N THR A 150 -19.74 -5.68 -26.74
CA THR A 150 -20.78 -6.00 -25.75
C THR A 150 -20.61 -7.42 -25.22
N SER A 151 -20.31 -8.41 -26.07
CA SER A 151 -20.01 -9.78 -25.66
C SER A 151 -18.78 -9.88 -24.74
N SER A 152 -17.70 -9.15 -25.08
CA SER A 152 -16.49 -9.09 -24.25
C SER A 152 -16.75 -8.43 -22.89
N LEU A 153 -17.53 -7.34 -22.86
CA LEU A 153 -17.89 -6.63 -21.63
C LEU A 153 -18.79 -7.50 -20.72
N VAL A 154 -19.74 -8.23 -21.30
CA VAL A 154 -20.55 -9.23 -20.57
C VAL A 154 -19.66 -10.32 -19.98
N PHE A 155 -18.70 -10.86 -20.74
CA PHE A 155 -17.79 -11.89 -20.23
C PHE A 155 -16.90 -11.39 -19.08
N VAL A 156 -16.31 -10.19 -19.21
CA VAL A 156 -15.51 -9.58 -18.12
C VAL A 156 -16.37 -9.30 -16.88
N SER A 157 -17.61 -8.84 -17.06
CA SER A 157 -18.56 -8.61 -15.96
C SER A 157 -18.93 -9.91 -15.24
N LEU A 158 -19.24 -10.98 -16.00
CA LEU A 158 -19.55 -12.30 -15.43
C LEU A 158 -18.35 -12.91 -14.69
N MET A 159 -17.14 -12.77 -15.22
CA MET A 159 -15.92 -13.22 -14.55
C MET A 159 -15.65 -12.41 -13.28
N GLY A 160 -15.77 -11.08 -13.33
CA GLY A 160 -15.64 -10.22 -12.15
C GLY A 160 -16.64 -10.55 -11.05
N LEU A 161 -17.89 -10.84 -11.42
CA LEU A 161 -18.95 -11.29 -10.51
C LEU A 161 -18.61 -12.67 -9.91
N PHE A 162 -18.18 -13.63 -10.74
CA PHE A 162 -17.76 -14.95 -10.28
C PHE A 162 -16.61 -14.87 -9.26
N PHE A 163 -15.52 -14.16 -9.59
CA PHE A 163 -14.40 -13.97 -8.67
C PHE A 163 -14.80 -13.22 -7.40
N SER A 164 -15.70 -12.24 -7.49
CA SER A 164 -16.23 -11.52 -6.30
C SER A 164 -17.05 -12.44 -5.39
N ILE A 165 -17.88 -13.33 -5.94
CA ILE A 165 -18.64 -14.32 -5.16
C ILE A 165 -17.69 -15.35 -4.53
N VAL A 166 -16.71 -15.87 -5.28
CA VAL A 166 -15.72 -16.82 -4.74
C VAL A 166 -14.91 -16.18 -3.62
N LEU A 167 -14.41 -14.95 -3.81
CA LEU A 167 -13.68 -14.19 -2.79
C LEU A 167 -14.54 -13.91 -1.56
N TYR A 168 -15.78 -13.45 -1.74
CA TYR A 168 -16.71 -13.20 -0.63
C TYR A 168 -17.01 -14.48 0.17
N ARG A 169 -17.22 -15.61 -0.51
CA ARG A 169 -17.46 -16.91 0.16
C ARG A 169 -16.21 -17.47 0.82
N TYR A 170 -15.03 -17.30 0.22
CA TYR A 170 -13.74 -17.65 0.81
C TYR A 170 -13.47 -16.84 2.09
N LEU A 171 -13.61 -15.51 2.04
CA LEU A 171 -13.49 -14.65 3.21
C LEU A 171 -14.54 -15.03 4.27
N ARG A 172 -15.80 -15.25 3.90
CA ARG A 172 -16.84 -15.72 4.83
C ARG A 172 -16.45 -17.04 5.50
N HIS A 173 -15.86 -18.00 4.79
CA HIS A 173 -15.41 -19.27 5.37
C HIS A 173 -14.26 -19.07 6.36
N LEU A 174 -13.31 -18.16 6.08
CA LEU A 174 -12.24 -17.80 7.02
C LEU A 174 -12.75 -17.13 8.29
N TYR A 175 -13.76 -16.26 8.20
CA TYR A 175 -14.31 -15.53 9.36
C TYR A 175 -15.43 -16.27 10.11
N MET A 176 -16.13 -17.19 9.43
CA MET A 176 -17.25 -17.98 9.95
C MET A 176 -17.23 -19.36 9.29
N PRO A 177 -16.52 -20.35 9.86
CA PRO A 177 -16.47 -21.71 9.31
C PRO A 177 -17.84 -22.39 9.46
N GLU A 178 -18.61 -22.45 8.37
CA GLU A 178 -19.83 -23.26 8.31
C GLU A 178 -19.49 -24.76 8.37
N PRO A 179 -20.22 -25.57 9.16
CA PRO A 179 -19.87 -26.97 9.43
C PRO A 179 -20.16 -27.93 8.28
N GLU A 180 -20.93 -27.51 7.27
CA GLU A 180 -21.29 -28.35 6.12
C GLU A 180 -20.57 -27.87 4.86
N GLY A 181 -19.61 -28.68 4.40
CA GLY A 181 -18.60 -28.34 3.39
C GLY A 181 -19.09 -28.17 1.95
N PHE A 182 -20.21 -27.48 1.71
CA PHE A 182 -20.74 -27.17 0.38
C PHE A 182 -19.69 -26.49 -0.51
N PHE A 183 -18.91 -25.56 0.04
CA PHE A 183 -17.84 -24.88 -0.70
C PHE A 183 -16.76 -25.86 -1.19
N CYS A 184 -16.27 -26.73 -0.30
CA CYS A 184 -15.28 -27.74 -0.62
C CYS A 184 -15.80 -28.76 -1.65
N HIS A 185 -17.03 -29.25 -1.47
CA HIS A 185 -17.65 -30.19 -2.41
C HIS A 185 -17.87 -29.58 -3.81
N THR A 186 -18.21 -28.30 -3.91
CA THR A 186 -18.52 -27.64 -5.20
C THR A 186 -17.30 -27.09 -5.92
N PHE A 187 -16.26 -26.62 -5.22
CA PHE A 187 -15.17 -25.86 -5.82
C PHE A 187 -13.78 -26.52 -5.74
N ALA A 188 -13.55 -27.54 -4.90
CA ALA A 188 -12.24 -28.18 -4.80
C ALA A 188 -11.78 -28.74 -6.17
N TRP A 189 -12.67 -29.39 -6.93
CA TRP A 189 -12.34 -29.99 -8.22
C TRP A 189 -11.79 -29.03 -9.29
N LEU A 190 -12.16 -27.75 -9.27
CA LEU A 190 -11.73 -26.79 -10.29
C LEU A 190 -10.34 -26.20 -10.01
N PHE A 191 -9.87 -26.29 -8.76
CA PHE A 191 -8.65 -25.63 -8.26
C PHE A 191 -7.92 -26.51 -7.22
N ALA A 192 -7.97 -27.84 -7.39
CA ALA A 192 -7.65 -28.84 -6.37
C ALA A 192 -6.39 -28.58 -5.52
N PRO A 193 -5.20 -28.25 -6.09
CA PRO A 193 -3.99 -28.10 -5.28
C PRO A 193 -4.06 -26.98 -4.23
N LEU A 194 -4.91 -25.97 -4.44
CA LEU A 194 -5.07 -24.84 -3.52
C LEU A 194 -6.16 -25.10 -2.49
N PHE A 195 -7.26 -25.74 -2.90
CA PHE A 195 -8.45 -25.90 -2.04
C PHE A 195 -8.47 -27.20 -1.25
N ASP A 196 -7.82 -28.27 -1.69
CA ASP A 196 -7.70 -29.50 -0.88
C ASP A 196 -6.99 -29.21 0.45
N ALA A 197 -5.95 -28.36 0.43
CA ALA A 197 -5.23 -27.92 1.64
C ALA A 197 -6.03 -26.99 2.58
N LEU A 198 -7.12 -26.37 2.09
CA LEU A 198 -8.05 -25.55 2.87
C LEU A 198 -9.24 -26.37 3.40
N CYS A 199 -9.58 -27.47 2.73
CA CYS A 199 -10.78 -28.26 2.97
C CYS A 199 -10.55 -29.52 3.81
N GLU A 200 -9.30 -29.89 4.08
CA GLU A 200 -8.98 -31.00 4.96
C GLU A 200 -9.23 -30.62 6.42
N VAL A 201 -10.29 -31.19 7.01
CA VAL A 201 -10.68 -30.99 8.42
C VAL A 201 -9.64 -31.65 9.32
N GLN A 202 -8.59 -30.89 9.67
CA GLN A 202 -7.57 -31.32 10.62
C GLN A 202 -8.16 -31.46 12.03
N PRO A 203 -7.90 -32.56 12.76
CA PRO A 203 -8.36 -32.73 14.14
C PRO A 203 -7.74 -31.70 15.08
N PRO A 204 -8.34 -31.45 16.26
CA PRO A 204 -7.84 -30.47 17.22
C PRO A 204 -6.40 -30.82 17.64
N GLY A 205 -5.47 -29.89 17.40
CA GLY A 205 -4.02 -30.07 17.57
C GLY A 205 -3.20 -30.05 16.27
N GLY A 206 -3.84 -29.91 15.10
CA GLY A 206 -3.13 -29.75 13.82
C GLY A 206 -2.41 -28.40 13.65
N PHE A 207 -1.40 -28.37 12.76
CA PHE A 207 -0.53 -27.23 12.43
C PHE A 207 -1.25 -25.88 12.26
N PHE A 208 -2.45 -25.87 11.65
CA PHE A 208 -3.23 -24.65 11.47
C PHE A 208 -3.74 -24.05 12.78
N HIS A 209 -4.02 -24.84 13.81
CA HIS A 209 -4.46 -24.33 15.12
C HIS A 209 -3.32 -23.56 15.81
N GLU A 210 -2.08 -24.04 15.70
CA GLU A 210 -0.90 -23.34 16.22
C GLU A 210 -0.60 -22.08 15.41
N MET A 211 -0.71 -22.14 14.06
CA MET A 211 -0.64 -20.93 13.23
C MET A 211 -1.74 -19.91 13.57
N PHE A 212 -2.97 -20.34 13.82
CA PHE A 212 -4.05 -19.42 14.22
C PHE A 212 -3.74 -18.80 15.57
N HIS A 213 -3.19 -19.55 16.53
CA HIS A 213 -2.75 -19.05 17.82
C HIS A 213 -1.61 -18.00 17.67
N GLU A 214 -0.48 -18.34 17.03
CA GLU A 214 0.62 -17.38 16.81
C GLU A 214 0.20 -16.18 15.95
N SER A 215 -0.63 -16.40 14.92
CA SER A 215 -1.15 -15.30 14.09
C SER A 215 -2.09 -14.37 14.86
N SER A 216 -2.82 -14.88 15.86
CA SER A 216 -3.68 -14.04 16.72
C SER A 216 -2.86 -13.16 17.66
N VAL A 217 -1.72 -13.65 18.15
CA VAL A 217 -0.76 -12.86 18.95
C VAL A 217 -0.11 -11.79 18.08
N LEU A 218 0.41 -12.17 16.91
CA LEU A 218 1.01 -11.23 15.96
C LEU A 218 -0.01 -10.20 15.43
N ALA A 219 -1.26 -10.60 15.21
CA ALA A 219 -2.33 -9.68 14.85
C ALA A 219 -2.68 -8.72 16.00
N GLY A 220 -2.62 -9.17 17.26
CA GLY A 220 -2.76 -8.32 18.43
C GLY A 220 -1.66 -7.26 18.51
N GLU A 221 -0.39 -7.66 18.39
CA GLU A 221 0.74 -6.73 18.37
C GLU A 221 0.68 -5.74 17.19
N LEU A 222 0.27 -6.21 16.01
CA LEU A 222 0.10 -5.37 14.82
C LEU A 222 -1.08 -4.40 14.96
N GLN A 223 -2.19 -4.84 15.57
CA GLN A 223 -3.37 -4.03 15.87
C GLN A 223 -3.03 -2.92 16.87
N ASP A 224 -2.30 -3.24 17.94
CA ASP A 224 -1.85 -2.25 18.93
C ASP A 224 -0.87 -1.24 18.29
N ALA A 225 0.13 -1.72 17.54
CA ALA A 225 1.06 -0.86 16.82
C ALA A 225 0.36 0.05 15.79
N PHE A 226 -0.64 -0.47 15.06
CA PHE A 226 -1.45 0.31 14.13
C PHE A 226 -2.34 1.32 14.86
N SER A 227 -2.93 0.97 16.00
CA SER A 227 -3.73 1.89 16.80
C SER A 227 -2.89 3.07 17.31
N HIS A 228 -1.68 2.81 17.82
CA HIS A 228 -0.73 3.83 18.26
C HIS A 228 -0.26 4.71 17.10
N PHE A 229 0.00 4.14 15.92
CA PHE A 229 0.34 4.89 14.71
C PHE A 229 -0.80 5.82 14.27
N ILE A 230 -2.04 5.33 14.25
CA ILE A 230 -3.23 6.12 13.89
C ILE A 230 -3.49 7.23 14.91
N SER A 231 -3.38 6.97 16.21
CA SER A 231 -3.46 8.02 17.24
C SER A 231 -2.38 9.08 17.06
N SER A 232 -1.13 8.69 16.83
CA SER A 232 -0.02 9.62 16.58
C SER A 232 -0.25 10.50 15.33
N ILE A 233 -0.85 9.94 14.28
CA ILE A 233 -1.27 10.71 13.09
C ILE A 233 -2.36 11.73 13.44
N PHE A 234 -3.40 11.33 14.19
CA PHE A 234 -4.48 12.24 14.58
C PHE A 234 -4.00 13.33 15.54
N ASP A 235 -3.11 13.03 16.48
CA ASP A 235 -2.47 14.02 17.34
C ASP A 235 -1.64 15.03 16.52
N GLY A 236 -0.91 14.54 15.50
CA GLY A 236 -0.21 15.39 14.54
C GLY A 236 -1.16 16.31 13.76
N PHE A 237 -2.27 15.79 13.23
CA PHE A 237 -3.28 16.61 12.56
C PHE A 237 -3.97 17.60 13.50
N HIS A 238 -4.21 17.24 14.76
CA HIS A 238 -4.79 18.13 15.76
C HIS A 238 -3.82 19.27 16.11
N ALA A 239 -2.53 18.97 16.30
CA ALA A 239 -1.49 19.98 16.50
C ALA A 239 -1.40 20.96 15.31
N MET A 240 -1.39 20.45 14.08
CA MET A 240 -1.41 21.28 12.88
C MET A 240 -2.69 22.11 12.78
N GLY A 241 -3.85 21.53 13.10
CA GLY A 241 -5.14 22.22 13.12
C GLY A 241 -5.18 23.38 14.11
N MET A 242 -4.63 23.21 15.32
CA MET A 242 -4.49 24.29 16.31
C MET A 242 -3.57 25.41 15.82
N ILE A 243 -2.43 25.08 15.19
CA ILE A 243 -1.50 26.07 14.63
C ILE A 243 -2.18 26.87 13.50
N PHE A 244 -2.84 26.20 12.55
CA PHE A 244 -3.57 26.87 11.47
C PHE A 244 -4.72 27.72 12.00
N SER A 245 -5.50 27.23 12.97
CA SER A 245 -6.58 27.98 13.61
C SER A 245 -6.06 29.26 14.26
N LYS A 246 -4.95 29.20 15.02
CA LYS A 246 -4.34 30.38 15.65
C LYS A 246 -3.70 31.34 14.65
N MET A 247 -3.11 30.83 13.57
CA MET A 247 -2.60 31.67 12.48
C MET A 247 -3.73 32.44 11.79
N ILE A 248 -4.84 31.76 11.50
CA ILE A 248 -6.04 32.34 10.88
C ILE A 248 -6.69 33.37 11.80
N GLU A 249 -6.87 33.06 13.08
CA GLU A 249 -7.39 33.98 14.11
C GLU A 249 -6.53 35.26 14.22
N GLY A 250 -5.20 35.13 14.20
CA GLY A 250 -4.29 36.27 14.19
C GLY A 250 -4.38 37.14 12.92
N ILE A 251 -4.55 36.51 11.75
CA ILE A 251 -4.73 37.24 10.48
C ILE A 251 -6.07 38.00 10.48
N PHE A 252 -7.16 37.34 10.86
CA PHE A 252 -8.48 37.98 10.91
C PHE A 252 -8.57 39.06 12.00
N GLY A 253 -7.96 38.87 13.17
CA GLY A 253 -7.92 39.89 14.21
C GLY A 253 -7.16 41.16 13.77
N ASN A 254 -6.01 41.00 13.10
CA ASN A 254 -5.26 42.13 12.55
C ASN A 254 -6.03 42.83 11.41
N LEU A 255 -6.76 42.07 10.59
CA LEU A 255 -7.58 42.61 9.50
C LEU A 255 -8.80 43.38 10.05
N ASP A 256 -9.49 42.84 11.04
CA ASP A 256 -10.66 43.48 11.67
C ASP A 256 -10.25 44.78 12.39
N TYR A 257 -9.15 44.77 13.14
CA TYR A 257 -8.56 45.98 13.73
C TYR A 257 -8.23 47.04 12.65
N GLY A 258 -7.57 46.63 11.56
CA GLY A 258 -7.22 47.53 10.46
C GLY A 258 -8.44 48.12 9.74
N ILE A 259 -9.51 47.33 9.55
CA ILE A 259 -10.77 47.80 8.96
C ILE A 259 -11.50 48.75 9.93
N HIS A 260 -11.50 48.45 11.22
CA HIS A 260 -12.13 49.28 12.25
C HIS A 260 -11.48 50.66 12.33
N GLU A 261 -10.15 50.73 12.44
CA GLU A 261 -9.38 51.98 12.45
C GLU A 261 -9.61 52.81 11.17
N LEU A 262 -9.65 52.16 10.00
CA LEU A 262 -9.91 52.84 8.73
C LEU A 262 -11.35 53.40 8.66
N LEU A 263 -12.34 52.65 9.16
CA LEU A 263 -13.73 53.10 9.24
C LEU A 263 -13.91 54.25 10.23
N GLU A 264 -13.26 54.19 11.39
CA GLU A 264 -13.26 55.24 12.42
C GLU A 264 -12.81 56.57 11.80
N ASN A 265 -11.63 56.57 11.16
CA ASN A 265 -11.01 57.74 10.55
C ASN A 265 -11.81 58.26 9.33
N VAL A 266 -12.38 57.38 8.49
CA VAL A 266 -13.26 57.79 7.37
C VAL A 266 -14.56 58.40 7.90
N ARG A 267 -15.15 57.83 8.96
CA ARG A 267 -16.38 58.33 9.58
C ARG A 267 -16.18 59.73 10.17
N GLU A 268 -15.06 59.97 10.86
CA GLU A 268 -14.73 61.28 11.41
C GLU A 268 -14.55 62.34 10.32
N ASN A 269 -13.77 62.05 9.28
CA ASN A 269 -13.58 62.95 8.14
C ASN A 269 -14.91 63.27 7.43
N LEU A 270 -15.78 62.27 7.24
CA LEU A 270 -17.11 62.48 6.66
C LEU A 270 -18.01 63.32 7.57
N ALA A 271 -17.97 63.11 8.89
CA ALA A 271 -18.73 63.92 9.85
C ALA A 271 -18.27 65.38 9.89
N PHE A 272 -16.96 65.64 9.76
CA PHE A 272 -16.42 67.00 9.59
C PHE A 272 -16.92 67.64 8.29
N LEU A 273 -16.86 66.92 7.17
CA LEU A 273 -17.34 67.41 5.87
C LEU A 273 -18.84 67.76 5.91
N ILE A 274 -19.68 66.90 6.50
CA ILE A 274 -21.12 67.16 6.64
C ILE A 274 -21.39 68.40 7.50
N ARG A 275 -20.68 68.57 8.63
CA ARG A 275 -20.81 69.78 9.48
C ARG A 275 -20.38 71.04 8.74
N PHE A 276 -19.27 71.00 8.00
CA PHE A 276 -18.79 72.13 7.20
C PHE A 276 -19.81 72.51 6.12
N CYS A 277 -20.29 71.56 5.33
CA CYS A 277 -21.34 71.79 4.33
C CYS A 277 -22.62 72.36 4.96
N GLY A 278 -23.05 71.84 6.10
CA GLY A 278 -24.21 72.35 6.85
C GLY A 278 -24.04 73.81 7.30
N GLN A 279 -22.86 74.17 7.80
CA GLN A 279 -22.53 75.56 8.17
C GLN A 279 -22.52 76.50 6.96
N VAL A 280 -21.96 76.06 5.82
CA VAL A 280 -21.94 76.83 4.57
C VAL A 280 -23.37 77.05 4.06
N VAL A 281 -24.21 76.02 4.02
CA VAL A 281 -25.62 76.13 3.62
C VAL A 281 -26.39 77.06 4.55
N HIS A 282 -26.21 76.95 5.87
CA HIS A 282 -26.83 77.85 6.84
C HIS A 282 -26.40 79.31 6.65
N ALA A 283 -25.11 79.57 6.43
CA ALA A 283 -24.59 80.91 6.16
C ALA A 283 -25.15 81.51 4.87
N ILE A 284 -25.26 80.72 3.80
CA ILE A 284 -25.87 81.12 2.52
C ILE A 284 -27.35 81.46 2.72
N LEU A 285 -28.12 80.59 3.37
CA LEU A 285 -29.55 80.82 3.65
C LEU A 285 -29.76 82.08 4.52
N HIS A 286 -28.93 82.29 5.53
CA HIS A 286 -28.97 83.49 6.37
C HIS A 286 -28.68 84.75 5.54
N ALA A 287 -27.65 84.74 4.68
CA ALA A 287 -27.32 85.86 3.80
C ALA A 287 -28.47 86.21 2.83
N PHE A 288 -29.10 85.20 2.21
CA PHE A 288 -30.29 85.40 1.38
C PHE A 288 -31.46 85.97 2.19
N ALA A 289 -31.77 85.40 3.35
CA ALA A 289 -32.85 85.89 4.21
C ALA A 289 -32.64 87.34 4.66
N SER A 290 -31.43 87.71 5.08
CA SER A 290 -31.09 89.09 5.44
C SER A 290 -31.17 90.05 4.25
N SER A 291 -30.82 89.59 3.04
CA SER A 291 -30.91 90.40 1.82
C SER A 291 -32.36 90.65 1.41
N ILE A 292 -33.21 89.62 1.53
CA ILE A 292 -34.67 89.73 1.29
C ILE A 292 -35.31 90.67 2.30
N ALA A 293 -34.95 90.56 3.59
CA ALA A 293 -35.46 91.46 4.63
C ALA A 293 -35.07 92.93 4.37
N ALA A 294 -33.78 93.21 4.11
CA ALA A 294 -33.32 94.56 3.80
C ALA A 294 -33.98 95.14 2.53
N PHE A 295 -34.26 94.31 1.52
CA PHE A 295 -35.00 94.71 0.33
C PHE A 295 -36.47 95.04 0.63
N ALA A 296 -37.13 94.22 1.46
CA ALA A 296 -38.51 94.46 1.90
C ALA A 296 -38.63 95.76 2.74
N ASP A 297 -37.69 96.01 3.65
CA ASP A 297 -37.62 97.25 4.43
C ASP A 297 -37.41 98.47 3.52
N SER A 298 -36.53 98.36 2.53
CA SER A 298 -36.31 99.43 1.54
C SER A 298 -37.57 99.74 0.71
N ILE A 299 -38.31 98.71 0.28
CA ILE A 299 -39.61 98.89 -0.39
C ILE A 299 -40.61 99.57 0.54
N SER A 300 -40.74 99.09 1.79
CA SER A 300 -41.68 99.63 2.78
C SER A 300 -41.41 101.11 3.06
N ASN A 301 -40.14 101.48 3.29
CA ASN A 301 -39.72 102.87 3.48
C ASN A 301 -39.99 103.74 2.24
N THR A 302 -39.76 103.22 1.04
CA THR A 302 -40.04 103.93 -0.22
C THR A 302 -41.55 104.16 -0.38
N PHE A 303 -42.38 103.16 -0.07
CA PHE A 303 -43.84 103.28 -0.13
C PHE A 303 -44.37 104.28 0.88
N HIS A 304 -43.89 104.25 2.13
CA HIS A 304 -44.23 105.23 3.17
C HIS A 304 -43.87 106.67 2.77
N SER A 305 -42.73 106.87 2.11
CA SER A 305 -42.35 108.17 1.56
C SER A 305 -43.31 108.63 0.45
N MET A 306 -43.68 107.74 -0.47
CA MET A 306 -44.67 108.07 -1.51
C MET A 306 -46.06 108.42 -0.93
N THR A 307 -46.53 107.69 0.10
CA THR A 307 -47.82 108.01 0.74
C THR A 307 -47.79 109.36 1.43
N GLN A 308 -46.73 109.68 2.19
CA GLN A 308 -46.59 111.00 2.85
C GLN A 308 -46.53 112.17 1.84
N ASN A 309 -45.79 112.00 0.74
CA ASN A 309 -45.75 113.00 -0.34
C ASN A 309 -47.11 113.16 -1.04
N THR A 310 -47.88 112.08 -1.16
CA THR A 310 -49.24 112.13 -1.72
C THR A 310 -50.20 112.88 -0.78
N GLU A 311 -50.15 112.61 0.52
CA GLU A 311 -50.94 113.32 1.54
C GLU A 311 -50.60 114.83 1.58
N GLN A 312 -49.30 115.19 1.54
CA GLN A 312 -48.89 116.60 1.45
C GLN A 312 -49.36 117.29 0.16
N SER A 313 -49.35 116.61 -0.99
CA SER A 313 -49.83 117.21 -2.24
C SER A 313 -51.35 117.39 -2.27
N SER A 314 -52.11 116.46 -1.67
CA SER A 314 -53.57 116.58 -1.55
C SER A 314 -54.01 117.68 -0.57
N GLY A 315 -53.22 117.93 0.49
CA GLY A 315 -53.47 119.03 1.43
C GLY A 315 -53.17 120.43 0.89
N PHE A 316 -52.53 120.55 -0.29
CA PHE A 316 -52.17 121.84 -0.89
C PHE A 316 -53.21 122.35 -1.92
N PHE A 317 -54.26 121.56 -2.21
CA PHE A 317 -55.32 121.87 -3.18
C PHE A 317 -56.71 121.99 -2.55
N SER A 318 -56.80 122.16 -1.23
CA SER A 318 -58.07 122.24 -0.48
C SER A 318 -58.23 123.54 0.30
#